data_AF-A0A661FRJ0-F1
#
_entry.id   AF-A0A661FRJ0-F1
#
_cell.length_a   1.000
_cell.length_b   1.000
_cell.length_c   1.000
_cell.angle_alpha   90.00
_cell.angle_beta   90.00
_cell.angle_gamma   90.00
#
_symmetry.space_group_name_H-M   'P 1'
#
loop_
_entity.id
_entity.type
_entity.pdbx_description
1 polymer ?
#
loop_
_entity_poly.entity_id
_entity_poly.type
_entity_poly.pdbx_seq_one_letter_code
_entity_poly.pdbx_strand_id
1 'polypeptide(L)'
;MRRMSSVSPYPHWHYFDAYPPGNLRALYRANGIVPPWGNMTMISDPCQHWAVFRMLNTHSTKPSAQISVLRAGDDKRLYCCQSVRSKDAAGNPHVLCAGIDLAPALQAQNIDPQETIEQIESSCNRGGGSAEIPAEARHQLESVGKILNIGWIAEGAVKDATIICPRSSTCPREKNCLGKAKPKLRPKIDDIREAVLAGESA
;
A
#
# COMPACT_ATOMS: atom_id res chain seq x y z
N MET A 1 -11.71 -5.83 13.61
CA MET A 1 -11.04 -5.03 12.57
C MET A 1 -11.77 -3.71 12.29
N ARG A 2 -12.97 -3.69 11.68
CA ARG A 2 -13.68 -2.43 11.36
C ARG A 2 -13.84 -1.46 12.54
N ARG A 3 -14.21 -1.94 13.74
CA ARG A 3 -14.34 -1.07 14.92
C ARG A 3 -13.01 -0.47 15.40
N MET A 4 -11.88 -1.15 15.16
CA MET A 4 -10.55 -0.69 15.61
C MET A 4 -10.20 0.67 15.01
N SER A 5 -10.56 0.93 13.75
CA SER A 5 -10.32 2.22 13.10
C SER A 5 -11.14 3.38 13.66
N SER A 6 -12.14 3.09 14.50
CA SER A 6 -12.98 4.11 15.17
C SER A 6 -12.62 4.32 16.64
N VAL A 7 -12.05 3.32 17.32
CA VAL A 7 -11.81 3.36 18.77
C VAL A 7 -10.32 3.43 19.15
N SER A 8 -9.40 3.22 18.20
CA SER A 8 -7.97 3.32 18.46
C SER A 8 -7.56 4.77 18.77
N PRO A 9 -6.69 5.01 19.77
CA PRO A 9 -6.14 6.33 20.05
C PRO A 9 -5.20 6.82 18.93
N TYR A 10 -4.54 5.88 18.22
CA TYR A 10 -3.82 6.20 17.00
C TYR A 10 -4.85 6.40 15.87
N PRO A 11 -4.95 7.57 15.21
CA PRO A 11 -6.05 7.86 14.28
C PRO A 11 -5.79 7.36 12.84
N HIS A 12 -4.54 7.01 12.52
CA HIS A 12 -4.08 6.68 11.19
C HIS A 12 -4.32 5.21 10.84
N TRP A 13 -5.58 4.79 10.85
CA TRP A 13 -6.03 3.44 10.46
C TRP A 13 -6.79 3.44 9.15
N HIS A 14 -6.61 2.38 8.38
CA HIS A 14 -7.45 2.05 7.24
C HIS A 14 -8.01 0.64 7.34
N TYR A 15 -9.15 0.43 6.68
CA TYR A 15 -9.80 -0.87 6.61
C TYR A 15 -10.34 -1.12 5.20
N PHE A 16 -10.19 -2.37 4.77
CA PHE A 16 -10.73 -2.90 3.53
C PHE A 16 -11.52 -4.19 3.79
N ASP A 17 -12.66 -4.34 3.11
CA ASP A 17 -13.39 -5.60 2.98
C ASP A 17 -13.42 -5.99 1.51
N ALA A 18 -12.75 -7.09 1.15
CA ALA A 18 -12.51 -7.49 -0.23
C ALA A 18 -13.13 -8.85 -0.56
N TYR A 19 -13.80 -8.94 -1.70
CA TYR A 19 -14.42 -10.15 -2.22
C TYR A 19 -13.74 -10.58 -3.53
N PRO A 20 -13.62 -11.89 -3.80
CA PRO A 20 -13.26 -12.36 -5.12
C PRO A 20 -14.20 -11.79 -6.21
N PRO A 21 -13.70 -11.47 -7.42
CA PRO A 21 -12.32 -11.65 -7.91
C PRO A 21 -11.36 -10.46 -7.61
N GLY A 22 -11.68 -9.57 -6.67
CA GLY A 22 -10.85 -8.39 -6.36
C GLY A 22 -11.63 -7.10 -6.07
N ASN A 23 -12.89 -7.22 -5.67
CA ASN A 23 -13.77 -6.09 -5.41
C ASN A 23 -13.67 -5.66 -3.95
N LEU A 24 -13.55 -4.35 -3.69
CA LEU A 24 -13.70 -3.82 -2.34
C LEU A 24 -15.15 -3.42 -2.09
N ARG A 25 -15.77 -4.03 -1.09
CA ARG A 25 -17.15 -3.75 -0.67
C ARG A 25 -17.22 -2.61 0.36
N ALA A 26 -16.18 -2.45 1.17
CA ALA A 26 -16.10 -1.38 2.15
C ALA A 26 -14.68 -0.85 2.31
N LEU A 27 -14.59 0.48 2.46
CA LEU A 27 -13.41 1.23 2.78
C LEU A 27 -13.73 2.16 3.96
N TYR A 28 -12.91 2.12 5.01
CA TYR A 28 -12.98 3.11 6.09
C TYR A 28 -11.61 3.73 6.32
N ARG A 29 -11.58 5.07 6.40
CA ARG A 29 -10.40 5.93 6.65
C ARG A 29 -9.21 5.53 5.77
N ALA A 30 -9.07 6.12 4.59
CA ALA A 30 -8.03 5.71 3.65
C ALA A 30 -6.60 6.16 4.03
N ASN A 31 -6.40 6.98 5.07
CA ASN A 31 -5.08 7.51 5.50
C ASN A 31 -4.24 8.13 4.37
N GLY A 32 -4.88 8.87 3.47
CA GLY A 32 -4.22 9.44 2.30
C GLY A 32 -3.67 8.42 1.30
N ILE A 33 -4.06 7.14 1.42
CA ILE A 33 -4.24 6.30 0.23
C ILE A 33 -5.30 7.01 -0.60
N VAL A 34 -4.90 7.69 -1.68
CA VAL A 34 -5.83 8.27 -2.64
C VAL A 34 -6.45 7.11 -3.40
N PRO A 35 -7.67 6.66 -3.06
CA PRO A 35 -8.26 5.51 -3.71
C PRO A 35 -8.68 5.95 -5.11
N PRO A 36 -8.44 5.15 -6.16
CA PRO A 36 -8.85 5.50 -7.52
C PRO A 36 -10.36 5.60 -7.79
N TRP A 37 -11.27 5.60 -6.79
CA TRP A 37 -12.62 5.07 -6.98
C TRP A 37 -13.73 6.09 -6.72
N GLY A 38 -14.34 6.58 -7.80
CA GLY A 38 -15.58 7.36 -7.79
C GLY A 38 -16.85 6.53 -7.60
N ASN A 39 -16.76 5.19 -7.62
CA ASN A 39 -17.89 4.30 -7.33
C ASN A 39 -17.37 2.98 -6.74
N MET A 40 -17.75 2.66 -5.50
CA MET A 40 -17.21 1.59 -4.65
C MET A 40 -17.55 0.14 -5.09
N THR A 41 -17.73 -0.10 -6.39
CA THR A 41 -18.39 -1.32 -6.89
C THR A 41 -17.53 -2.20 -7.78
N MET A 42 -16.42 -1.69 -8.33
CA MET A 42 -15.43 -2.52 -9.01
C MET A 42 -14.11 -1.76 -9.09
N ILE A 43 -13.02 -2.34 -8.62
CA ILE A 43 -11.71 -1.78 -8.86
C ILE A 43 -11.27 -2.28 -10.22
N SER A 44 -11.29 -1.41 -11.21
CA SER A 44 -10.91 -1.77 -12.59
C SER A 44 -9.42 -2.10 -12.73
N ASP A 45 -8.58 -1.60 -11.81
CA ASP A 45 -7.12 -1.69 -11.94
C ASP A 45 -6.39 -1.78 -10.58
N PRO A 46 -6.71 -2.77 -9.70
CA PRO A 46 -6.13 -2.83 -8.36
C PRO A 46 -4.69 -3.32 -8.46
N CYS A 47 -3.80 -2.74 -7.65
CA CYS A 47 -2.47 -3.29 -7.44
C CYS A 47 -2.58 -4.67 -6.76
N GLN A 48 -2.19 -5.73 -7.47
CA GLN A 48 -2.24 -7.10 -6.98
C GLN A 48 -1.30 -7.36 -5.78
N HIS A 49 -0.38 -6.42 -5.49
CA HIS A 49 0.57 -6.52 -4.38
C HIS A 49 0.03 -5.96 -3.06
N TRP A 50 -1.14 -5.32 -3.03
CA TRP A 50 -1.76 -4.94 -1.76
C TRP A 50 -2.05 -6.19 -0.93
N ALA A 51 -1.82 -6.10 0.39
CA ALA A 51 -1.97 -7.22 1.32
C ALA A 51 -3.34 -7.93 1.17
N VAL A 52 -4.41 -7.15 1.01
CA VAL A 52 -5.78 -7.65 0.86
C VAL A 52 -5.98 -8.47 -0.42
N PHE A 53 -5.46 -8.02 -1.56
CA PHE A 53 -5.58 -8.73 -2.85
C PHE A 53 -4.63 -9.92 -2.93
N ARG A 54 -3.42 -9.80 -2.36
CA ARG A 54 -2.52 -10.94 -2.22
C ARG A 54 -3.19 -12.07 -1.45
N MET A 55 -3.81 -11.78 -0.31
CA MET A 55 -4.47 -12.82 0.48
C MET A 55 -5.67 -13.44 -0.26
N LEU A 56 -6.43 -12.64 -1.02
CA LEU A 56 -7.54 -13.14 -1.86
C LEU A 56 -7.08 -14.24 -2.84
N ASN A 57 -5.84 -14.17 -3.32
CA ASN A 57 -5.25 -15.12 -4.24
C ASN A 57 -4.55 -16.32 -3.55
N THR A 58 -4.66 -16.47 -2.23
CA THR A 58 -4.08 -17.59 -1.47
C THR A 58 -5.15 -18.47 -0.81
N HIS A 59 -4.85 -19.76 -0.59
CA HIS A 59 -5.72 -20.67 0.17
C HIS A 59 -5.46 -20.66 1.68
N SER A 60 -4.53 -19.83 2.17
CA SER A 60 -4.20 -19.76 3.59
C SER A 60 -5.37 -19.20 4.42
N THR A 61 -5.62 -19.83 5.56
CA THR A 61 -6.54 -19.34 6.60
C THR A 61 -5.79 -18.58 7.71
N LYS A 62 -4.46 -18.64 7.72
CA LYS A 62 -3.65 -17.91 8.71
C LYS A 62 -3.65 -16.41 8.39
N PRO A 63 -3.77 -15.53 9.40
CA PRO A 63 -3.58 -14.10 9.21
C PRO A 63 -2.22 -13.77 8.59
N SER A 64 -2.16 -12.68 7.80
CA SER A 64 -0.93 -12.26 7.13
C SER A 64 -0.65 -10.77 7.34
N ALA A 65 0.42 -10.49 8.07
CA ALA A 65 1.03 -9.16 8.17
C ALA A 65 1.88 -8.85 6.93
N GLN A 66 1.83 -7.60 6.45
CA GLN A 66 2.63 -7.10 5.34
C GLN A 66 3.05 -5.64 5.60
N ILE A 67 4.35 -5.35 5.45
CA ILE A 67 4.89 -4.00 5.35
C ILE A 67 4.87 -3.57 3.88
N SER A 68 4.42 -2.36 3.60
CA SER A 68 4.30 -1.88 2.22
C SER A 68 4.69 -0.42 2.07
N VAL A 69 5.48 -0.14 1.03
CA VAL A 69 5.76 1.22 0.56
C VAL A 69 4.78 1.52 -0.57
N LEU A 70 3.81 2.39 -0.33
CA LEU A 70 2.93 2.92 -1.37
C LEU A 70 3.64 4.04 -2.09
N ARG A 71 3.73 3.93 -3.41
CA ARG A 71 4.26 4.97 -4.29
C ARG A 71 3.19 5.56 -5.18
N ALA A 72 2.92 6.85 -5.01
CA ALA A 72 1.94 7.61 -5.77
C ALA A 72 2.60 8.84 -6.39
N GLY A 73 3.24 8.65 -7.56
CA GLY A 73 4.10 9.69 -8.13
C GLY A 73 5.35 9.87 -7.26
N ASP A 74 5.53 11.09 -6.75
CA ASP A 74 6.63 11.45 -5.84
C ASP A 74 6.28 11.22 -4.37
N ASP A 75 4.99 11.04 -4.03
CA ASP A 75 4.56 10.72 -2.67
C ASP A 75 4.86 9.25 -2.34
N LYS A 76 5.51 9.03 -1.19
CA LYS A 76 5.86 7.72 -0.65
C LYS A 76 5.32 7.59 0.77
N ARG A 77 4.63 6.48 1.03
CA ARG A 77 4.00 6.22 2.34
C ARG A 77 4.30 4.81 2.81
N LEU A 78 4.48 4.66 4.12
CA LEU A 78 4.77 3.39 4.76
C LEU A 78 3.54 2.88 5.48
N TYR A 79 3.08 1.69 5.11
CA TYR A 79 1.94 1.03 5.73
C TYR A 79 2.32 -0.32 6.33
N CYS A 80 1.62 -0.68 7.39
CA CYS A 80 1.57 -2.05 7.88
C CYS A 80 0.12 -2.54 7.88
N CYS A 81 -0.13 -3.69 7.24
CA CYS A 81 -1.47 -4.25 7.10
C CYS A 81 -1.53 -5.69 7.63
N GLN A 82 -2.60 -6.02 8.33
CA GLN A 82 -2.99 -7.37 8.70
C GLN A 82 -4.20 -7.78 7.86
N SER A 83 -4.08 -8.90 7.13
CA SER A 83 -5.18 -9.49 6.35
C SER A 83 -5.64 -10.81 6.97
N VAL A 84 -6.95 -11.05 6.97
CA VAL A 84 -7.59 -12.28 7.45
C VAL A 84 -8.65 -12.74 6.45
N ARG A 85 -8.57 -14.00 6.03
CA ARG A 85 -9.62 -14.64 5.23
C ARG A 85 -10.76 -15.07 6.15
N SER A 86 -11.98 -14.75 5.77
CA SER A 86 -13.19 -15.07 6.52
C SER A 86 -14.31 -15.48 5.56
N LYS A 87 -15.49 -15.75 6.12
CA LYS A 87 -16.76 -15.80 5.38
C LYS A 87 -17.69 -14.73 5.94
N ASP A 88 -18.49 -14.12 5.06
CA ASP A 88 -19.57 -13.21 5.47
C ASP A 88 -20.75 -13.99 6.08
N ALA A 89 -21.79 -13.28 6.52
CA ALA A 89 -22.98 -13.88 7.13
C ALA A 89 -23.76 -14.81 6.18
N ALA A 90 -23.59 -14.65 4.86
CA ALA A 90 -24.18 -15.51 3.85
C ALA A 90 -23.24 -16.67 3.41
N GLY A 91 -22.08 -16.80 4.04
CA GLY A 91 -21.09 -17.83 3.74
C GLY A 91 -20.15 -17.51 2.59
N ASN A 92 -20.22 -16.31 2.00
CA ASN A 92 -19.36 -15.92 0.89
C ASN A 92 -17.94 -15.67 1.37
N PRO A 93 -16.90 -16.16 0.68
CA PRO A 93 -15.52 -15.91 1.05
C PRO A 93 -15.14 -14.45 0.81
N HIS A 94 -14.45 -13.85 1.78
CA HIS A 94 -13.90 -12.51 1.68
C HIS A 94 -12.61 -12.38 2.50
N VAL A 95 -11.89 -11.28 2.30
CA VAL A 95 -10.71 -10.92 3.07
C VAL A 95 -10.95 -9.59 3.76
N LEU A 96 -10.79 -9.61 5.08
CA LEU A 96 -10.77 -8.42 5.92
C LEU A 96 -9.33 -7.96 6.08
N CYS A 97 -9.06 -6.69 5.81
CA CYS A 97 -7.75 -6.09 5.99
C CYS A 97 -7.85 -4.83 6.82
N ALA A 98 -6.99 -4.70 7.82
CA ALA A 98 -6.81 -3.46 8.57
C ALA A 98 -5.35 -3.12 8.53
N GLY A 99 -5.04 -1.84 8.36
CA GLY A 99 -3.68 -1.37 8.40
C GLY A 99 -3.57 0.03 8.92
N ILE A 100 -2.34 0.47 9.07
CA ILE A 100 -1.99 1.77 9.64
C ILE A 100 -0.93 2.45 8.80
N ASP A 101 -0.96 3.78 8.78
CA ASP A 101 0.17 4.59 8.34
C ASP A 101 1.23 4.59 9.46
N LEU A 102 2.47 4.28 9.13
CA LEU A 102 3.57 4.20 10.10
C LEU A 102 4.32 5.53 10.25
N ALA A 103 4.18 6.46 9.29
CA ALA A 103 4.95 7.70 9.31
C ALA A 103 4.70 8.57 10.55
N PRO A 104 3.45 8.80 11.00
CA PRO A 104 3.21 9.59 12.21
C PRO A 104 3.82 8.97 13.47
N ALA A 105 3.86 7.64 13.58
CA ALA A 105 4.45 6.94 14.71
C ALA A 105 5.99 6.94 14.71
N LEU A 106 6.61 6.99 13.53
CA LEU A 106 8.05 7.22 13.38
C LEU A 106 8.41 8.65 13.79
N GLN A 107 7.65 9.65 13.31
CA GLN A 107 7.84 11.06 13.66
C GLN A 107 7.72 11.30 15.17
N ALA A 108 6.74 10.68 15.83
CA ALA A 108 6.56 10.79 17.28
C ALA A 108 7.76 10.28 18.10
N GLN A 109 8.64 9.49 17.49
CA GLN A 109 9.89 8.99 18.07
C GLN A 109 11.13 9.78 17.59
N ASN A 110 10.94 10.92 16.92
CA ASN A 110 12.00 11.71 16.28
C ASN A 110 12.78 10.94 15.20
N ILE A 111 12.14 9.98 14.53
CA ILE A 111 12.68 9.27 13.37
C ILE A 111 12.11 9.91 12.12
N ASP A 112 12.96 10.25 11.14
CA ASP A 112 12.49 10.72 9.83
C ASP A 112 11.86 9.56 9.04
N PRO A 113 10.54 9.59 8.78
CA PRO A 113 9.91 8.52 8.03
C PRO A 113 10.43 8.38 6.61
N GLN A 114 10.88 9.47 5.99
CA GLN A 114 11.35 9.41 4.60
C GLN A 114 12.64 8.60 4.50
N GLU A 115 13.54 8.75 5.46
CA GLU A 115 14.75 7.94 5.52
C GLU A 115 14.41 6.44 5.66
N THR A 116 13.52 6.08 6.59
CA THR A 116 13.04 4.69 6.75
C THR A 116 12.39 4.16 5.47
N ILE A 117 11.53 4.97 4.83
CA ILE A 117 10.84 4.62 3.59
C ILE A 117 11.84 4.37 2.46
N GLU A 118 12.83 5.23 2.30
CA GLU A 118 13.84 5.14 1.25
C GLU A 118 14.75 3.93 1.43
N GLN A 119 15.13 3.59 2.66
CA GLN A 119 15.88 2.37 2.96
C GLN A 119 15.09 1.11 2.52
N ILE A 120 13.82 1.03 2.89
CA ILE A 120 12.94 -0.10 2.54
C ILE A 120 12.69 -0.15 1.03
N GLU A 121 12.39 1.00 0.42
CA GLU A 121 12.15 1.12 -1.02
C GLU A 121 13.37 0.69 -1.83
N SER A 122 14.56 1.16 -1.45
CA SER A 122 15.83 0.81 -2.09
C SER A 122 16.09 -0.69 -2.04
N SER A 123 15.84 -1.33 -0.87
CA SER A 123 15.90 -2.79 -0.75
C SER A 123 14.91 -3.48 -1.69
N CYS A 124 13.64 -3.05 -1.66
CA CYS A 124 12.60 -3.63 -2.50
C CYS A 124 12.91 -3.48 -4.00
N ASN A 125 13.41 -2.33 -4.45
CA ASN A 125 13.78 -2.10 -5.85
C ASN A 125 14.87 -3.09 -6.31
N ARG A 126 15.89 -3.34 -5.48
CA ARG A 126 16.90 -4.39 -5.77
C ARG A 126 16.30 -5.79 -5.88
N GLY A 127 15.23 -6.08 -5.11
CA GLY A 127 14.51 -7.34 -5.14
C GLY A 127 13.38 -7.45 -6.18
N GLY A 128 13.32 -6.56 -7.18
CA GLY A 128 12.24 -6.58 -8.18
C GLY A 128 10.88 -6.15 -7.61
N GLY A 129 10.90 -5.38 -6.54
CA GLY A 129 9.77 -4.74 -5.87
C GLY A 129 9.42 -5.32 -4.49
N SER A 130 10.00 -6.45 -4.09
CA SER A 130 9.84 -7.05 -2.76
C SER A 130 11.19 -7.55 -2.27
N ALA A 131 11.55 -7.25 -1.02
CA ALA A 131 12.82 -7.67 -0.44
C ALA A 131 12.77 -7.59 1.09
N GLU A 132 13.78 -8.18 1.74
CA GLU A 132 13.97 -8.07 3.18
C GLU A 132 14.11 -6.59 3.62
N ILE A 133 13.52 -6.27 4.76
CA ILE A 133 13.62 -4.96 5.40
C ILE A 133 15.02 -4.79 6.02
N PRO A 134 15.77 -3.71 5.71
CA PRO A 134 17.07 -3.44 6.32
C PRO A 134 17.00 -3.42 7.87
N ALA A 135 18.08 -3.86 8.53
CA ALA A 135 18.11 -4.05 9.98
C ALA A 135 17.73 -2.79 10.78
N GLU A 136 18.20 -1.62 10.36
CA GLU A 136 17.88 -0.34 11.00
C GLU A 136 16.37 -0.04 10.90
N ALA A 137 15.82 -0.06 9.68
CA ALA A 137 14.38 0.10 9.46
C ALA A 137 13.55 -0.95 10.23
N ARG A 138 14.01 -2.21 10.32
CA ARG A 138 13.34 -3.27 11.09
C ARG A 138 13.29 -2.91 12.58
N HIS A 139 14.40 -2.45 13.16
CA HIS A 139 14.44 -2.03 14.57
C HIS A 139 13.49 -0.85 14.85
N GLN A 140 13.45 0.14 13.95
CA GLN A 140 12.52 1.27 14.04
C GLN A 140 11.06 0.80 14.02
N LEU A 141 10.71 -0.13 13.11
CA LEU A 141 9.37 -0.72 13.04
C LEU A 141 9.01 -1.55 14.27
N GLU A 142 9.95 -2.30 14.84
CA GLU A 142 9.74 -3.04 16.08
C GLU A 142 9.47 -2.09 17.27
N SER A 143 10.18 -0.96 17.35
CA SER A 143 9.93 0.08 18.35
C SER A 143 8.52 0.68 18.20
N VAL A 144 8.14 1.05 16.97
CA VAL A 144 6.77 1.51 16.66
C VAL A 144 5.72 0.45 17.07
N GLY A 145 5.96 -0.83 16.77
CA GLY A 145 5.11 -1.94 17.17
C GLY A 145 4.84 -2.02 18.66
N LYS A 146 5.89 -1.84 19.47
CA LYS A 146 5.81 -1.84 20.94
C LYS A 146 5.04 -0.63 21.46
N ILE A 147 5.32 0.57 20.96
CA ILE A 147 4.67 1.82 21.41
C ILE A 147 3.18 1.84 21.08
N LEU A 148 2.83 1.44 19.84
CA LEU A 148 1.42 1.40 19.43
C LEU A 148 0.65 0.21 20.02
N ASN A 149 1.36 -0.76 20.62
CA ASN A 149 0.82 -2.04 21.06
C ASN A 149 0.10 -2.78 19.90
N ILE A 150 0.75 -2.84 18.74
CA ILE A 150 0.23 -3.49 17.53
C ILE A 150 1.23 -4.55 17.09
N GLY A 151 1.01 -5.79 17.53
CA GLY A 151 1.95 -6.91 17.33
C GLY A 151 2.25 -7.25 15.87
N TRP A 152 1.28 -7.07 14.97
CA TRP A 152 1.48 -7.42 13.56
C TRP A 152 2.49 -6.51 12.84
N ILE A 153 2.89 -5.37 13.42
CA ILE A 153 3.99 -4.56 12.88
C ILE A 153 5.30 -5.34 12.93
N ALA A 154 5.60 -5.93 14.10
CA ALA A 154 6.78 -6.79 14.27
C ALA A 154 6.67 -8.06 13.40
N GLU A 155 5.49 -8.70 13.36
CA GLU A 155 5.27 -9.87 12.48
C GLU A 155 5.44 -9.55 10.99
N GLY A 156 5.14 -8.32 10.57
CA GLY A 156 5.38 -7.84 9.22
C GLY A 156 6.84 -7.48 8.97
N ALA A 157 7.53 -6.91 9.96
CA ALA A 157 8.91 -6.44 9.85
C ALA A 157 9.94 -7.57 9.68
N VAL A 158 9.61 -8.79 10.10
CA VAL A 158 10.43 -9.99 9.90
C VAL A 158 10.23 -10.66 8.53
N LYS A 159 9.29 -10.16 7.72
CA LYS A 159 9.02 -10.63 6.35
C LYS A 159 9.55 -9.63 5.33
N ASP A 160 9.52 -10.01 4.06
CA ASP A 160 9.79 -9.08 2.96
C ASP A 160 8.78 -7.93 2.94
N ALA A 161 9.29 -6.70 2.83
CA ALA A 161 8.49 -5.56 2.45
C ALA A 161 8.14 -5.62 0.96
N THR A 162 7.14 -4.83 0.55
CA THR A 162 6.65 -4.83 -0.82
C THR A 162 6.29 -3.42 -1.27
N ILE A 163 6.81 -3.00 -2.42
CA ILE A 163 6.36 -1.79 -3.11
C ILE A 163 4.97 -2.05 -3.71
N ILE A 164 4.03 -1.17 -3.38
CA ILE A 164 2.66 -1.18 -3.89
C ILE A 164 2.36 0.14 -4.62
N CYS A 165 1.33 0.14 -5.47
CA CYS A 165 0.88 1.31 -6.22
C CYS A 165 -0.62 1.56 -6.05
N PRO A 166 -1.11 2.78 -6.28
CA PRO A 166 -2.54 3.08 -6.28
C PRO A 166 -3.31 2.33 -7.36
N ARG A 167 -2.68 2.14 -8.54
CA ARG A 167 -3.25 1.48 -9.72
C ARG A 167 -2.19 0.62 -10.40
N SER A 168 -2.56 -0.55 -10.89
CA SER A 168 -1.60 -1.43 -11.59
C SER A 168 -1.03 -0.79 -12.86
N SER A 169 -1.83 0.01 -13.58
CA SER A 169 -1.40 0.78 -14.76
C SER A 169 -0.32 1.82 -14.49
N THR A 170 -0.21 2.33 -13.26
CA THR A 170 0.79 3.33 -12.86
C THR A 170 1.82 2.74 -11.89
N CYS A 171 2.01 1.43 -11.92
CA CYS A 171 2.96 0.75 -11.04
C CYS A 171 4.40 1.25 -11.29
N PRO A 172 5.12 1.72 -10.25
CA PRO A 172 6.47 2.26 -10.37
C PRO A 172 7.56 1.19 -10.29
N ARG A 173 7.21 -0.07 -10.07
CA ARG A 173 8.15 -1.20 -10.11
C ARG A 173 8.68 -1.38 -11.53
N GLU A 174 9.94 -1.77 -11.65
CA GLU A 174 10.57 -2.13 -12.93
C GLU A 174 9.79 -3.27 -13.63
N LYS A 175 9.50 -4.34 -12.88
CA LYS A 175 8.48 -5.34 -13.25
C LYS A 175 7.13 -4.85 -12.74
N ASN A 176 6.40 -4.16 -13.61
CA ASN A 176 5.14 -3.53 -13.25
C ASN A 176 4.04 -4.59 -12.97
N CYS A 177 2.94 -4.17 -12.35
CA CYS A 177 1.86 -5.10 -11.97
C CYS A 177 1.16 -5.77 -13.16
N LEU A 178 1.25 -5.20 -14.37
CA LEU A 178 0.63 -5.69 -15.60
C LEU A 178 1.63 -6.37 -16.56
N GLY A 179 2.89 -6.57 -16.15
CA GLY A 179 3.97 -7.10 -16.99
C GLY A 179 5.06 -6.07 -17.34
N LYS A 180 5.49 -6.02 -18.60
CA LYS A 180 6.48 -5.01 -19.04
C LYS A 180 5.81 -3.64 -19.04
N ALA A 181 6.45 -2.65 -18.40
CA ALA A 181 6.00 -1.27 -18.43
C ALA A 181 5.89 -0.78 -19.88
N LYS A 182 4.68 -0.34 -20.27
CA LYS A 182 4.53 0.42 -21.51
C LYS A 182 5.27 1.75 -21.31
N PRO A 183 6.11 2.19 -22.26
CA PRO A 183 6.80 3.46 -22.15
C PRO A 183 5.78 4.58 -21.91
N LYS A 184 6.11 5.51 -21.00
CA LYS A 184 5.27 6.70 -20.77
C LYS A 184 5.15 7.45 -22.10
N LEU A 185 3.95 7.43 -22.68
CA LEU A 185 3.62 8.31 -23.79
C LEU A 185 3.67 9.74 -23.27
N ARG A 186 4.43 10.63 -23.92
CA ARG A 186 4.34 12.06 -23.62
C ARG A 186 2.89 12.50 -23.85
N PRO A 187 2.25 13.14 -22.86
CA PRO A 187 0.94 13.73 -23.07
C PRO A 187 1.04 14.77 -24.18
N LYS A 188 0.19 14.69 -25.21
CA LYS A 188 0.12 15.72 -26.27
C LYS A 188 -0.08 17.14 -25.72
N ILE A 189 -0.62 17.27 -24.51
CA ILE A 189 -0.76 18.54 -23.80
C ILE A 189 0.60 19.16 -23.47
N ASP A 190 1.61 18.36 -23.14
CA ASP A 190 2.94 18.88 -22.86
C ASP A 190 3.61 19.37 -24.15
N ASP A 191 3.41 18.66 -25.27
CA ASP A 191 3.86 19.10 -26.60
C ASP A 191 3.17 20.42 -27.03
N ILE A 192 1.85 20.54 -26.80
CA ILE A 192 1.10 21.78 -27.06
C ILE A 192 1.58 22.91 -26.15
N ARG A 193 1.84 22.62 -24.87
CA ARG A 193 2.34 23.62 -23.91
C ARG A 193 3.72 24.11 -24.30
N GLU A 194 4.61 23.21 -24.71
CA GLU A 194 5.94 23.56 -25.21
C GLU A 194 5.85 24.37 -26.52
N ALA A 195 4.99 24.00 -27.46
CA ALA A 195 4.77 24.76 -28.70
C ALA A 195 4.24 26.18 -28.43
N VAL A 196 3.28 26.33 -27.51
CA VAL A 196 2.73 27.63 -27.11
C VAL A 196 3.78 28.48 -26.38
N LEU A 197 4.60 27.87 -25.52
CA LEU A 197 5.69 28.56 -24.83
C LEU A 197 6.86 28.91 -25.77
N ALA A 198 7.07 28.13 -26.83
CA ALA A 198 8.07 28.37 -27.88
C ALA A 198 7.63 29.43 -28.91
N GLY A 199 6.39 29.93 -28.83
CA GLY A 199 5.89 30.98 -29.72
C GLY A 199 5.60 30.52 -31.16
N GLU A 200 5.56 29.21 -31.41
CA GLU A 200 5.18 28.67 -32.71
C GLU A 200 3.65 28.68 -32.83
N SER A 201 3.13 29.71 -33.51
CA SER A 201 1.74 29.70 -33.99
C SER A 201 1.68 28.79 -35.22
N ALA A 202 0.66 27.92 -35.25
CA ALA A 202 0.43 26.91 -36.30
C ALA A 202 0.39 27.48 -37.72
#